data_AF-A0A954WS12-F1
#
_entry.id   AF-A0A954WS12-F1
#
_cell.length_a   1.000
_cell.length_b   1.000
_cell.length_c   1.000
_cell.angle_alpha   90.00
_cell.angle_beta   90.00
_cell.angle_gamma   90.00
#
_symmetry.space_group_name_H-M   'P 1'
#
loop_
_entity.id
_entity.type
_entity.pdbx_description
1 polymer ?
#
loop_
_entity_poly.entity_id
_entity_poly.type
_entity_poly.pdbx_seq_one_letter_code
_entity_poly.pdbx_strand_id
1 'polypeptide(L)'
;MQTIHCIRLNEMLQRFTWKLCLIVTLCAACPFARDSHGANIVGKAETSRTFRDQAIREIPFNGLTPEAQQRIAAVVTKPSMFRRMPVSVINCEPKLHQFLLRNPEVVINIWQLMGITKVTADRTGAYTLNAADGAGTTSSVELVYGTNDTHLFFCEGEYDGPLFKKPVQGRCVLLLKTGHRQLDDGDYSITNRMDVFLQLDHRGMDAITKTLHPLLGKSADINFTETMKFVERISSSAQNNGPGMERLASRLDKVQPPIRDTFSKHAMRIYTTQRTSTLK
;
A
#
# COMPACT_ATOMS: atom_id res chain seq x y z
N MET A 1 -37.84 -18.32 -16.44
CA MET A 1 -38.03 -17.15 -15.56
C MET A 1 -37.13 -17.23 -14.31
N GLN A 2 -35.84 -17.52 -14.46
CA GLN A 2 -34.87 -17.69 -13.35
C GLN A 2 -33.50 -17.01 -13.60
N THR A 3 -33.27 -16.49 -14.81
CA THR A 3 -31.96 -15.96 -15.24
C THR A 3 -31.75 -14.47 -14.89
N ILE A 4 -32.83 -13.74 -14.57
CA ILE A 4 -32.78 -12.28 -14.27
C ILE A 4 -32.42 -12.00 -12.80
N HIS A 5 -32.65 -12.96 -11.89
CA HIS A 5 -32.35 -12.78 -10.47
C HIS A 5 -30.85 -12.93 -10.14
N CYS A 6 -30.09 -13.70 -10.94
CA CYS A 6 -28.67 -13.94 -10.72
C CYS A 6 -27.79 -12.75 -11.19
N ILE A 7 -28.22 -12.02 -12.24
CA ILE A 7 -27.52 -10.83 -12.74
C ILE A 7 -27.63 -9.67 -11.74
N ARG A 8 -28.80 -9.49 -11.11
CA ARG A 8 -28.97 -8.46 -10.07
C ARG A 8 -28.19 -8.76 -8.79
N LEU A 9 -27.99 -10.02 -8.42
CA LEU A 9 -27.17 -10.38 -7.25
C LEU A 9 -25.68 -10.10 -7.52
N ASN A 10 -25.21 -10.32 -8.75
CA ASN A 10 -23.83 -10.05 -9.15
C ASN A 10 -23.54 -8.53 -9.28
N GLU A 11 -24.50 -7.75 -9.78
CA GLU A 11 -24.40 -6.28 -9.76
C GLU A 11 -24.53 -5.70 -8.35
N MET A 12 -25.34 -6.32 -7.47
CA MET A 12 -25.46 -5.92 -6.07
C MET A 12 -24.21 -6.27 -5.27
N LEU A 13 -23.55 -7.39 -5.57
CA LEU A 13 -22.23 -7.78 -5.03
C LEU A 13 -21.11 -6.88 -5.58
N GLN A 14 -21.13 -6.51 -6.87
CA GLN A 14 -20.20 -5.51 -7.44
C GLN A 14 -20.40 -4.10 -6.86
N ARG A 15 -21.61 -3.76 -6.38
CA ARG A 15 -21.88 -2.52 -5.63
C ARG A 15 -21.51 -2.62 -4.15
N PHE A 16 -21.46 -3.83 -3.59
CA PHE A 16 -21.07 -4.09 -2.20
C PHE A 16 -19.54 -4.17 -2.01
N THR A 17 -18.76 -4.43 -3.06
CA THR A 17 -17.31 -4.65 -2.98
C THR A 17 -16.46 -3.38 -2.85
N TRP A 18 -17.04 -2.17 -2.89
CA TRP A 18 -16.28 -0.90 -2.90
C TRP A 18 -16.46 0.00 -1.68
N LYS A 19 -17.18 -0.46 -0.65
CA LYS A 19 -17.47 0.38 0.52
C LYS A 19 -16.99 -0.36 1.75
N LEU A 20 -15.72 -0.14 2.11
CA LEU A 20 -15.16 -0.29 3.44
C LEU A 20 -13.66 0.10 3.38
N CYS A 21 -13.39 1.37 3.10
CA CYS A 21 -12.02 1.89 3.13
C CYS A 21 -11.68 2.32 4.56
N LEU A 22 -10.90 1.47 5.20
CA LEU A 22 -10.04 1.81 6.32
C LEU A 22 -8.96 0.74 6.33
N ILE A 23 -7.70 1.18 6.36
CA ILE A 23 -6.41 0.45 6.35
C ILE A 23 -5.52 0.81 5.15
N VAL A 24 -6.03 1.46 4.11
CA VAL A 24 -5.44 1.34 2.78
C VAL A 24 -5.37 2.65 1.96
N THR A 25 -5.11 3.82 2.55
CA THR A 25 -4.72 4.98 1.72
C THR A 25 -3.31 4.88 1.12
N LEU A 26 -2.62 3.75 1.32
CA LEU A 26 -1.38 3.35 0.63
C LEU A 26 -1.52 2.10 -0.27
N CYS A 27 -2.69 1.45 -0.32
CA CYS A 27 -2.92 0.31 -1.23
C CYS A 27 -4.29 0.37 -1.96
N ALA A 28 -4.97 1.51 -1.99
CA ALA A 28 -6.33 1.57 -2.55
C ALA A 28 -6.30 1.51 -4.09
N ALA A 29 -7.08 0.56 -4.61
CA ALA A 29 -7.60 0.44 -5.97
C ALA A 29 -6.65 -0.05 -7.08
N CYS A 30 -6.62 -1.37 -7.26
CA CYS A 30 -6.37 -1.99 -8.56
C CYS A 30 -7.29 -3.19 -8.79
N PRO A 31 -8.15 -3.19 -9.82
CA PRO A 31 -8.86 -4.37 -10.28
C PRO A 31 -8.04 -5.07 -11.37
N PHE A 32 -7.09 -5.93 -11.00
CA PHE A 32 -6.46 -6.84 -11.95
C PHE A 32 -6.41 -8.28 -11.41
N ALA A 33 -7.50 -9.01 -11.59
CA ALA A 33 -7.43 -10.46 -11.73
C ALA A 33 -7.30 -10.79 -13.23
N ARG A 34 -6.06 -10.82 -13.73
CA ARG A 34 -5.71 -11.56 -14.95
C ARG A 34 -4.36 -12.24 -14.72
N ASP A 35 -4.34 -13.54 -14.98
CA ASP A 35 -3.20 -14.44 -14.80
C ASP A 35 -1.95 -13.92 -15.51
N SER A 36 -0.89 -13.75 -14.74
CA SER A 36 0.50 -13.63 -15.19
C SER A 36 1.39 -13.72 -13.95
N HIS A 37 2.40 -14.59 -13.96
CA HIS A 37 3.37 -14.81 -12.88
C HIS A 37 3.82 -13.49 -12.21
N GLY A 38 3.40 -13.25 -10.97
CA GLY A 38 3.66 -12.02 -10.22
C GLY A 38 3.31 -12.18 -8.73
N ALA A 39 4.15 -11.61 -7.88
CA ALA A 39 4.22 -11.69 -6.42
C ALA A 39 3.88 -13.06 -5.82
N ASN A 40 4.90 -13.80 -5.40
CA ASN A 40 4.70 -15.05 -4.66
C ASN A 40 4.23 -14.73 -3.24
N ILE A 41 3.04 -15.22 -2.87
CA ILE A 41 2.50 -15.10 -1.52
C ILE A 41 2.98 -16.31 -0.71
N VAL A 42 3.84 -16.06 0.28
CA VAL A 42 4.55 -17.11 1.03
C VAL A 42 3.97 -17.32 2.45
N GLY A 43 2.94 -16.56 2.83
CA GLY A 43 2.27 -16.70 4.12
C GLY A 43 0.83 -16.22 4.10
N LYS A 44 0.02 -16.70 5.05
CA LYS A 44 -1.39 -16.28 5.23
C LYS A 44 -1.46 -14.99 6.05
N ALA A 45 -2.55 -14.24 5.90
CA ALA A 45 -2.85 -13.12 6.77
C ALA A 45 -3.15 -13.59 8.20
N GLU A 46 -2.75 -12.79 9.20
CA GLU A 46 -2.89 -13.10 10.61
C GLU A 46 -3.57 -11.97 11.39
N THR A 47 -4.36 -12.33 12.41
CA THR A 47 -5.08 -11.36 13.27
C THR A 47 -4.91 -11.65 14.76
N SER A 48 -4.16 -12.68 15.12
CA SER A 48 -4.07 -13.13 16.51
C SER A 48 -3.29 -12.15 17.37
N ARG A 49 -3.60 -12.17 18.68
CA ARG A 49 -2.91 -11.36 19.69
C ARG A 49 -1.40 -11.61 19.72
N THR A 50 -0.96 -12.85 19.48
CA THR A 50 0.47 -13.20 19.46
C THR A 50 1.21 -12.45 18.37
N PHE A 51 0.67 -12.43 17.14
CA PHE A 51 1.25 -11.72 16.01
C PHE A 51 1.20 -10.19 16.21
N ARG A 52 0.12 -9.69 16.82
CA ARG A 52 0.01 -8.28 17.21
C ARG A 52 1.11 -7.88 18.18
N ASP A 53 1.28 -8.63 19.27
CA ASP A 53 2.25 -8.31 20.31
C ASP A 53 3.69 -8.46 19.78
N GLN A 54 3.94 -9.37 18.81
CA GLN A 54 5.19 -9.41 18.06
C GLN A 54 5.40 -8.14 17.23
N ALA A 55 4.41 -7.72 16.44
CA ALA A 55 4.52 -6.52 15.61
C ALA A 55 4.80 -5.26 16.46
N ILE A 56 4.17 -5.13 17.64
CA ILE A 56 4.43 -4.03 18.57
C ILE A 56 5.90 -4.01 19.03
N ARG A 57 6.48 -5.18 19.34
CA ARG A 57 7.90 -5.28 19.74
C ARG A 57 8.87 -4.91 18.62
N GLU A 58 8.45 -5.00 17.37
CA GLU A 58 9.27 -4.66 16.20
C GLU A 58 9.18 -3.17 15.82
N ILE A 59 8.30 -2.39 16.48
CA ILE A 59 8.22 -0.94 16.29
C ILE A 59 9.47 -0.28 16.91
N PRO A 60 10.23 0.54 16.16
CA PRO A 60 11.46 1.16 16.62
C PRO A 60 11.20 2.40 17.51
N PHE A 61 10.49 2.25 18.62
CA PHE A 61 10.09 3.36 19.49
C PHE A 61 11.25 4.28 19.90
N ASN A 62 12.41 3.71 20.20
CA ASN A 62 13.61 4.48 20.60
C ASN A 62 14.15 5.41 19.49
N GLY A 63 13.81 5.14 18.22
CA GLY A 63 14.19 5.98 17.08
C GLY A 63 13.16 7.06 16.72
N LEU A 64 12.06 7.16 17.47
CA LEU A 64 10.98 8.12 17.22
C LEU A 64 11.13 9.37 18.08
N THR A 65 10.57 10.48 17.62
CA THR A 65 10.38 11.68 18.46
C THR A 65 9.41 11.39 19.60
N PRO A 66 9.47 12.10 20.74
CA PRO A 66 8.53 11.90 21.85
C PRO A 66 7.05 12.02 21.44
N GLU A 67 6.73 12.96 20.56
CA GLU A 67 5.39 13.13 20.01
C GLU A 67 4.94 11.92 19.18
N ALA A 68 5.80 11.43 18.27
CA ALA A 68 5.51 10.26 17.46
C ALA A 68 5.36 8.99 18.32
N GLN A 69 6.18 8.83 19.37
CA GLN A 69 6.03 7.74 20.34
C GLN A 69 4.62 7.74 20.96
N GLN A 70 4.16 8.90 21.44
CA GLN A 70 2.83 9.05 22.05
C GLN A 70 1.70 8.72 21.06
N ARG A 71 1.74 9.32 19.85
CA ARG A 71 0.74 9.09 18.80
C ARG A 71 0.63 7.62 18.41
N ILE A 72 1.78 6.95 18.21
CA ILE A 72 1.82 5.54 17.82
C ILE A 72 1.39 4.63 18.97
N ALA A 73 1.88 4.87 20.18
CA ALA A 73 1.48 4.09 21.37
C ALA A 73 -0.04 4.12 21.57
N ALA A 74 -0.67 5.28 21.41
CA ALA A 74 -2.12 5.44 21.55
C ALA A 74 -2.93 4.52 20.60
N VAL A 75 -2.41 4.24 19.40
CA VAL A 75 -3.05 3.35 18.42
C VAL A 75 -2.74 1.89 18.72
N VAL A 76 -1.47 1.54 18.92
CA VAL A 76 -1.04 0.13 18.96
C VAL A 76 -1.33 -0.57 20.30
N THR A 77 -1.52 0.16 21.40
CA THR A 77 -1.87 -0.42 22.70
C THR A 77 -3.31 -0.94 22.75
N LYS A 78 -4.25 -0.22 22.11
CA LYS A 78 -5.67 -0.58 22.05
C LYS A 78 -6.23 -0.36 20.64
N PRO A 79 -5.79 -1.15 19.66
CA PRO A 79 -6.33 -1.06 18.32
C PRO A 79 -7.75 -1.63 18.28
N SER A 80 -8.62 -1.00 17.50
CA SER A 80 -9.92 -1.55 17.11
C SER A 80 -9.77 -2.80 16.26
N MET A 81 -8.69 -2.87 15.46
CA MET A 81 -8.36 -4.01 14.61
C MET A 81 -6.85 -4.12 14.44
N PHE A 82 -6.34 -5.35 14.45
CA PHE A 82 -4.99 -5.68 14.04
C PHE A 82 -5.02 -6.64 12.86
N ARG A 83 -4.13 -6.42 11.89
CA ARG A 83 -3.94 -7.32 10.77
C ARG A 83 -2.49 -7.35 10.31
N ARG A 84 -1.90 -8.53 10.27
CA ARG A 84 -0.70 -8.83 9.49
C ARG A 84 -1.12 -9.30 8.11
N MET A 85 -0.66 -8.61 7.08
CA MET A 85 -0.93 -8.97 5.68
C MET A 85 -0.20 -10.27 5.30
N PRO A 86 -0.63 -10.95 4.23
CA PRO A 86 0.13 -12.04 3.62
C PRO A 86 1.56 -11.59 3.31
N VAL A 87 2.54 -12.47 3.52
CA VAL A 87 3.93 -12.16 3.13
C VAL A 87 4.02 -12.19 1.61
N SER A 88 4.52 -11.11 1.02
CA SER A 88 4.67 -10.97 -0.43
C SER A 88 6.15 -11.01 -0.80
N VAL A 89 6.50 -11.81 -1.81
CA VAL A 89 7.86 -11.86 -2.38
C VAL A 89 7.77 -11.46 -3.85
N ILE A 90 8.51 -10.41 -4.22
CA ILE A 90 8.52 -9.85 -5.58
C ILE A 90 9.93 -9.74 -6.12
N ASN A 91 10.09 -9.87 -7.44
CA ASN A 91 11.35 -9.56 -8.11
C ASN A 91 11.41 -8.06 -8.40
N CYS A 92 12.25 -7.33 -7.66
CA CYS A 92 12.29 -5.87 -7.74
C CYS A 92 13.65 -5.32 -7.33
N GLU A 93 14.13 -4.29 -8.02
CA GLU A 93 15.40 -3.66 -7.63
C GLU A 93 15.26 -2.91 -6.28
N PRO A 94 16.14 -3.14 -5.29
CA PRO A 94 15.95 -2.65 -3.92
C PRO A 94 15.80 -1.13 -3.80
N LYS A 95 16.56 -0.35 -4.59
CA LYS A 95 16.50 1.11 -4.50
C LYS A 95 15.24 1.66 -5.15
N LEU A 96 14.79 1.08 -6.27
CA LEU A 96 13.51 1.41 -6.88
C LEU A 96 12.34 1.07 -5.94
N HIS A 97 12.37 -0.10 -5.31
CA HIS A 97 11.37 -0.49 -4.30
C HIS A 97 11.28 0.53 -3.16
N GLN A 98 12.42 0.85 -2.53
CA GLN A 98 12.47 1.83 -1.45
C GLN A 98 12.00 3.21 -1.91
N PHE A 99 12.37 3.62 -3.12
CA PHE A 99 11.93 4.88 -3.71
C PHE A 99 10.40 4.92 -3.85
N LEU A 100 9.78 3.90 -4.46
CA LEU A 100 8.32 3.87 -4.66
C LEU A 100 7.57 3.81 -3.33
N LEU A 101 8.11 3.11 -2.33
CA LEU A 101 7.54 3.04 -1.00
C LEU A 101 7.52 4.40 -0.28
N ARG A 102 8.58 5.21 -0.46
CA ARG A 102 8.71 6.54 0.16
C ARG A 102 8.04 7.66 -0.64
N ASN A 103 7.69 7.38 -1.89
CA ASN A 103 7.04 8.29 -2.82
C ASN A 103 5.79 7.62 -3.46
N PRO A 104 4.80 7.24 -2.65
CA PRO A 104 3.62 6.48 -3.12
C PRO A 104 2.77 7.25 -4.14
N GLU A 105 2.88 8.58 -4.18
CA GLU A 105 2.24 9.42 -5.21
C GLU A 105 2.69 9.06 -6.63
N VAL A 106 3.89 8.49 -6.80
CA VAL A 106 4.37 7.99 -8.10
C VAL A 106 3.51 6.82 -8.56
N VAL A 107 3.30 5.82 -7.70
CA VAL A 107 2.47 4.65 -8.01
C VAL A 107 1.03 5.08 -8.30
N ILE A 108 0.49 5.96 -7.46
CA ILE A 108 -0.89 6.47 -7.59
C ILE A 108 -1.05 7.24 -8.91
N ASN A 109 -0.12 8.12 -9.27
CA ASN A 109 -0.24 8.89 -10.51
C ASN A 109 -0.05 8.02 -11.77
N ILE A 110 0.75 6.95 -11.72
CA ILE A 110 0.78 5.94 -12.80
C ILE A 110 -0.59 5.27 -12.95
N TRP A 111 -1.23 4.85 -11.86
CA TRP A 111 -2.58 4.28 -11.92
C TRP A 111 -3.62 5.26 -12.47
N GLN A 112 -3.49 6.55 -12.13
CA GLN A 112 -4.36 7.59 -12.68
C GLN A 112 -4.16 7.74 -14.19
N LEU A 113 -2.91 7.73 -14.67
CA LEU A 113 -2.60 7.75 -16.11
C LEU A 113 -3.14 6.52 -16.85
N MET A 114 -3.25 5.38 -16.17
CA MET A 114 -3.87 4.15 -16.70
C MET A 114 -5.40 4.18 -16.63
N GLY A 115 -6.01 5.15 -15.95
CA GLY A 115 -7.47 5.26 -15.78
C GLY A 115 -8.07 4.20 -14.85
N ILE A 116 -7.26 3.57 -13.97
CA ILE A 116 -7.69 2.43 -13.14
C ILE A 116 -7.94 2.79 -11.67
N THR A 117 -7.71 4.04 -11.28
CA THR A 117 -7.93 4.50 -9.90
C THR A 117 -8.59 5.87 -9.83
N LYS A 118 -9.36 6.08 -8.77
CA LYS A 118 -9.83 7.41 -8.33
C LYS A 118 -9.00 7.96 -7.17
N VAL A 119 -8.04 7.18 -6.67
CA VAL A 119 -7.18 7.58 -5.56
C VAL A 119 -6.36 8.80 -6.00
N THR A 120 -6.26 9.75 -5.10
CA THR A 120 -5.41 10.93 -5.22
C THR A 120 -4.43 10.96 -4.05
N ALA A 121 -3.24 11.50 -4.31
CA ALA A 121 -2.26 11.75 -3.29
C ALA A 121 -1.54 13.06 -3.60
N ASP A 122 -1.47 13.94 -2.61
CA ASP A 122 -0.87 15.26 -2.71
C ASP A 122 0.22 15.36 -1.65
N ARG A 123 1.46 15.54 -2.10
CA ARG A 123 2.63 15.70 -1.23
C ARG A 123 2.52 17.02 -0.46
N THR A 124 2.38 16.97 0.87
CA THR A 124 2.27 18.17 1.72
C THR A 124 3.57 18.55 2.42
N GLY A 125 4.55 17.64 2.45
CA GLY A 125 5.86 17.85 3.07
C GLY A 125 6.82 16.70 2.80
N ALA A 126 8.07 16.81 3.26
CA ALA A 126 9.13 15.85 2.94
C ALA A 126 8.82 14.39 3.34
N TYR A 127 7.96 14.18 4.35
CA TYR A 127 7.51 12.86 4.82
C TYR A 127 5.98 12.74 4.94
N THR A 128 5.23 13.73 4.46
CA THR A 128 3.76 13.77 4.58
C THR A 128 3.04 13.87 3.24
N LEU A 129 1.89 13.23 3.14
CA LEU A 129 0.96 13.27 2.02
C LEU A 129 -0.49 13.37 2.53
N ASN A 130 -1.33 14.08 1.79
CA ASN A 130 -2.77 13.90 1.88
C ASN A 130 -3.20 12.89 0.80
N ALA A 131 -4.18 12.05 1.10
CA ALA A 131 -4.72 11.08 0.17
C ALA A 131 -6.25 11.02 0.26
N ALA A 132 -6.90 10.79 -0.86
CA ALA A 132 -8.34 10.53 -0.91
C ALA A 132 -8.64 9.38 -1.87
N ASP A 133 -9.54 8.49 -1.48
CA ASP A 133 -9.85 7.26 -2.25
C ASP A 133 -10.90 7.44 -3.36
N GLY A 134 -11.58 8.59 -3.38
CA GLY A 134 -12.70 8.87 -4.28
C GLY A 134 -13.98 8.08 -3.96
N ALA A 135 -14.05 7.46 -2.78
CA ALA A 135 -15.17 6.67 -2.26
C ALA A 135 -15.63 7.09 -0.85
N GLY A 136 -15.10 8.21 -0.33
CA GLY A 136 -15.50 8.84 0.93
C GLY A 136 -14.39 8.91 1.99
N THR A 137 -13.22 8.30 1.73
CA THR A 137 -12.09 8.35 2.65
C THR A 137 -11.15 9.48 2.28
N THR A 138 -10.78 10.28 3.28
CA THR A 138 -9.67 11.23 3.21
C THR A 138 -8.71 10.95 4.36
N SER A 139 -7.40 11.12 4.13
CA SER A 139 -6.41 10.92 5.17
C SER A 139 -5.15 11.74 4.96
N SER A 140 -4.51 12.11 6.06
CA SER A 140 -3.09 12.46 6.12
C SER A 140 -2.27 11.19 6.40
N VAL A 141 -1.13 11.06 5.71
CA VAL A 141 -0.17 9.96 5.82
C VAL A 141 1.20 10.54 6.11
N GLU A 142 1.87 10.04 7.13
CA GLU A 142 3.19 10.47 7.56
C GLU A 142 4.15 9.27 7.66
N LEU A 143 5.29 9.32 6.97
CA LEU A 143 6.41 8.41 7.19
C LEU A 143 7.17 8.86 8.44
N VAL A 144 6.83 8.28 9.59
CA VAL A 144 7.39 8.67 10.90
C VAL A 144 8.77 8.06 11.19
N TYR A 145 9.09 6.93 10.55
CA TYR A 145 10.41 6.30 10.64
C TYR A 145 10.71 5.49 9.38
N GLY A 146 11.95 5.54 8.88
CA GLY A 146 12.34 4.83 7.67
C GLY A 146 13.81 4.45 7.62
N THR A 147 14.10 3.17 7.43
CA THR A 147 15.43 2.60 7.13
C THR A 147 15.39 1.86 5.79
N ASN A 148 16.36 0.99 5.53
CA ASN A 148 16.39 0.14 4.33
C ASN A 148 15.43 -1.06 4.41
N ASP A 149 15.04 -1.46 5.62
CA ASP A 149 14.30 -2.69 5.90
C ASP A 149 13.04 -2.44 6.75
N THR A 150 12.82 -1.20 7.21
CA THR A 150 11.75 -0.85 8.15
C THR A 150 11.16 0.50 7.79
N HIS A 151 9.85 0.55 7.57
CA HIS A 151 9.11 1.80 7.39
C HIS A 151 7.89 1.78 8.29
N LEU A 152 7.74 2.83 9.07
CA LEU A 152 6.62 3.04 9.96
C LEU A 152 5.85 4.26 9.46
N PHE A 153 4.58 4.04 9.15
CA PHE A 153 3.67 5.11 8.76
C PHE A 153 2.62 5.32 9.85
N PHE A 154 2.28 6.58 10.06
CA PHE A 154 1.14 6.98 10.84
C PHE A 154 0.14 7.69 9.93
N CYS A 155 -1.12 7.30 9.99
CA CYS A 155 -2.17 7.90 9.19
C CYS A 155 -3.31 8.35 10.09
N GLU A 156 -3.90 9.50 9.77
CA GLU A 156 -5.14 9.98 10.38
C GLU A 156 -6.10 10.35 9.26
N GLY A 157 -7.37 10.04 9.44
CA GLY A 157 -8.34 10.32 8.41
C GLY A 157 -9.75 10.12 8.88
N GLU A 158 -10.66 10.35 7.96
CA GLU A 158 -12.07 10.13 8.15
C GLU A 158 -12.65 9.41 6.94
N TYR A 159 -13.71 8.68 7.22
CA TYR A 159 -14.59 8.15 6.21
C TYR A 159 -15.94 8.88 6.34
N ASP A 160 -16.27 9.65 5.31
CA ASP A 160 -17.60 10.20 5.11
C ASP A 160 -18.20 9.59 3.84
N GLY A 161 -18.98 8.54 4.04
CA GLY A 161 -19.54 7.78 2.94
C GLY A 161 -20.73 6.93 3.36
N PRO A 162 -21.42 6.33 2.38
CA PRO A 162 -22.75 5.75 2.56
C PRO A 162 -22.82 4.53 3.47
N LEU A 163 -21.67 4.00 3.92
CA LEU A 163 -21.61 2.91 4.88
C LEU A 163 -22.05 3.35 6.29
N PHE A 164 -21.81 4.61 6.66
CA PHE A 164 -22.14 5.13 7.98
C PHE A 164 -23.03 6.37 7.86
N LYS A 165 -23.94 6.55 8.83
CA LYS A 165 -24.84 7.72 8.86
C LYS A 165 -24.11 9.02 9.27
N LYS A 166 -22.93 8.90 9.85
CA LYS A 166 -22.08 10.00 10.30
C LYS A 166 -20.64 9.70 9.91
N PRO A 167 -19.81 10.73 9.68
CA PRO A 167 -18.38 10.54 9.47
C PRO A 167 -17.76 9.75 10.62
N VAL A 168 -16.83 8.86 10.28
CA VAL A 168 -16.09 8.03 11.21
C VAL A 168 -14.62 8.40 11.12
N GLN A 169 -14.03 8.79 12.25
CA GLN A 169 -12.61 9.11 12.31
C GLN A 169 -11.79 7.88 12.65
N GLY A 170 -10.60 7.80 12.06
CA GLY A 170 -9.69 6.69 12.22
C GLY A 170 -8.24 7.11 12.25
N ARG A 171 -7.45 6.36 13.00
CA ARG A 171 -5.99 6.43 13.06
C ARG A 171 -5.41 5.07 12.73
N CYS A 172 -4.31 5.06 12.00
CA CYS A 172 -3.68 3.83 11.55
C CYS A 172 -2.18 3.90 11.77
N VAL A 173 -1.58 2.79 12.21
CA VAL A 173 -0.13 2.58 12.20
C VAL A 173 0.16 1.42 11.27
N LEU A 174 1.04 1.65 10.28
CA LEU A 174 1.51 0.64 9.35
C LEU A 174 3.00 0.40 9.60
N LEU A 175 3.37 -0.83 9.95
CA LEU A 175 4.77 -1.26 10.05
C LEU A 175 5.06 -2.19 8.88
N LEU A 176 5.88 -1.72 7.94
CA LEU A 176 6.39 -2.52 6.83
C LEU A 176 7.81 -2.98 7.13
N LYS A 177 8.02 -4.29 7.05
CA LYS A 177 9.34 -4.92 7.08
C LYS A 177 9.69 -5.43 5.69
N THR A 178 10.91 -5.15 5.25
CA THR A 178 11.42 -5.54 3.93
C THR A 178 12.73 -6.32 4.07
N GLY A 179 12.77 -7.53 3.51
CA GLY A 179 13.99 -8.32 3.33
C GLY A 179 14.46 -8.26 1.89
N HIS A 180 15.77 -8.18 1.66
CA HIS A 180 16.37 -8.15 0.33
C HIS A 180 17.27 -9.37 0.15
N ARG A 181 17.14 -10.07 -0.98
CA ARG A 181 18.00 -11.19 -1.36
C ARG A 181 18.41 -11.03 -2.81
N GLN A 182 19.70 -11.07 -3.10
CA GLN A 182 20.18 -11.20 -4.47
C GLN A 182 20.04 -12.66 -4.92
N LEU A 183 19.55 -12.86 -6.14
CA LEU A 183 19.38 -14.14 -6.80
C LEU A 183 20.64 -14.50 -7.62
N ASP A 184 20.75 -15.76 -8.00
CA ASP A 184 21.95 -16.29 -8.67
C ASP A 184 22.18 -15.68 -10.06
N ASP A 185 21.12 -15.20 -10.71
CA ASP A 185 21.13 -14.49 -12.00
C ASP A 185 21.46 -12.99 -11.87
N GLY A 186 21.68 -12.50 -10.63
CA GLY A 186 21.97 -11.11 -10.32
C GLY A 186 20.73 -10.24 -10.09
N ASP A 187 19.52 -10.77 -10.30
CA ASP A 187 18.28 -10.08 -9.94
C ASP A 187 18.08 -10.03 -8.42
N TYR A 188 17.08 -9.27 -7.98
CA TYR A 188 16.76 -9.11 -6.56
C TYR A 188 15.36 -9.60 -6.26
N SER A 189 15.25 -10.36 -5.19
CA SER A 189 13.99 -10.74 -4.56
C SER A 189 13.78 -9.91 -3.29
N ILE A 190 12.61 -9.31 -3.17
CA ILE A 190 12.20 -8.48 -2.05
C ILE A 190 11.03 -9.15 -1.33
N THR A 191 11.23 -9.44 -0.05
CA THR A 191 10.19 -9.98 0.85
C THR A 191 9.57 -8.83 1.64
N ASN A 192 8.25 -8.66 1.54
CA ASN A 192 7.48 -7.63 2.22
C ASN A 192 6.49 -8.24 3.22
N ARG A 193 6.49 -7.71 4.44
CA ARG A 193 5.53 -8.06 5.50
C ARG A 193 5.01 -6.79 6.14
N MET A 194 3.70 -6.56 6.03
CA MET A 194 3.04 -5.38 6.59
C MET A 194 2.16 -5.75 7.77
N ASP A 195 2.33 -5.04 8.87
CA ASP A 195 1.48 -5.07 10.05
C ASP A 195 0.67 -3.78 10.13
N VAL A 196 -0.62 -3.91 10.43
CA VAL A 196 -1.57 -2.81 10.46
C VAL A 196 -2.29 -2.80 11.79
N PHE A 197 -2.25 -1.64 12.44
CA PHE A 197 -3.04 -1.34 13.63
C PHE A 197 -4.02 -0.23 13.28
N LEU A 198 -5.30 -0.53 13.36
CA LEU A 198 -6.36 0.44 13.13
C LEU A 198 -7.05 0.78 14.44
N GLN A 199 -7.25 2.06 14.70
CA GLN A 199 -8.07 2.55 15.79
C GLN A 199 -9.13 3.51 15.25
N LEU A 200 -10.40 3.19 15.51
CA LEU A 200 -11.54 4.05 15.21
C LEU A 200 -12.03 4.78 16.45
N ASP A 201 -12.75 5.88 16.22
CA ASP A 201 -13.57 6.49 17.25
C ASP A 201 -14.69 5.52 17.75
N HIS A 202 -15.28 5.86 18.89
CA HIS A 202 -16.32 5.05 19.53
C HIS A 202 -17.55 4.83 18.62
N ARG A 203 -17.80 5.68 17.63
CA ARG A 203 -18.96 5.59 16.74
C ARG A 203 -18.76 4.51 15.66
N GLY A 204 -17.50 4.21 15.30
CA GLY A 204 -17.14 3.15 14.36
C GLY A 204 -16.97 1.75 14.98
N MET A 205 -16.87 1.64 16.32
CA MET A 205 -16.52 0.40 17.02
C MET A 205 -17.61 -0.69 16.93
N ASP A 206 -18.88 -0.34 17.10
CA ASP A 206 -19.99 -1.32 17.11
C ASP A 206 -20.22 -1.96 15.73
N ALA A 207 -19.95 -1.23 14.65
CA ALA A 207 -20.07 -1.73 13.28
C ALA A 207 -18.85 -2.58 12.85
N ILE A 208 -17.63 -2.18 13.25
CA ILE A 208 -16.42 -2.97 13.00
C ILE A 208 -16.51 -4.36 13.62
N THR A 209 -16.89 -4.43 14.90
CA THR A 209 -16.76 -5.65 15.70
C THR A 209 -17.70 -6.77 15.30
N LYS A 210 -18.80 -6.49 14.58
CA LYS A 210 -19.84 -7.49 14.30
C LYS A 210 -20.10 -7.77 12.81
N THR A 211 -19.74 -6.87 11.89
CA THR A 211 -20.18 -7.01 10.48
C THR A 211 -19.07 -6.74 9.46
N LEU A 212 -18.10 -5.91 9.82
CA LEU A 212 -17.18 -5.31 8.84
C LEU A 212 -15.75 -5.89 8.89
N HIS A 213 -15.33 -6.43 10.03
CA HIS A 213 -13.96 -6.95 10.23
C HIS A 213 -13.48 -7.96 9.17
N PRO A 214 -14.26 -8.98 8.76
CA PRO A 214 -13.80 -9.95 7.76
C PRO A 214 -13.59 -9.34 6.37
N LEU A 215 -14.46 -8.39 5.97
CA LEU A 215 -14.40 -7.72 4.68
C LEU A 215 -13.25 -6.72 4.61
N LEU A 216 -13.03 -5.93 5.68
CA LEU A 216 -11.87 -5.04 5.80
C LEU A 216 -10.58 -5.81 5.62
N GLY A 217 -10.45 -6.92 6.35
CA GLY A 217 -9.25 -7.73 6.31
C GLY A 217 -8.97 -8.28 4.92
N LYS A 218 -9.96 -8.91 4.29
CA LYS A 218 -9.79 -9.49 2.95
C LYS A 218 -9.48 -8.42 1.89
N SER A 219 -10.15 -7.27 1.95
CA SER A 219 -9.88 -6.17 1.03
C SER A 219 -8.46 -5.66 1.19
N ALA A 220 -7.98 -5.50 2.43
CA ALA A 220 -6.63 -5.06 2.70
C ALA A 220 -5.55 -6.03 2.19
N ASP A 221 -5.77 -7.35 2.33
CA ASP A 221 -4.85 -8.36 1.78
C ASP A 221 -4.71 -8.27 0.26
N ILE A 222 -5.86 -8.19 -0.42
CA ILE A 222 -5.92 -8.11 -1.89
C ILE A 222 -5.20 -6.86 -2.34
N ASN A 223 -5.54 -5.72 -1.74
CA ASN A 223 -4.93 -4.44 -2.06
C ASN A 223 -3.41 -4.44 -1.85
N PHE A 224 -2.92 -5.01 -0.74
CA PHE A 224 -1.48 -5.15 -0.50
C PHE A 224 -0.83 -6.02 -1.57
N THR A 225 -1.41 -7.19 -1.85
CA THR A 225 -0.88 -8.14 -2.84
C THR A 225 -0.83 -7.53 -4.24
N GLU A 226 -1.90 -6.89 -4.68
CA GLU A 226 -1.97 -6.25 -6.01
C GLU A 226 -1.03 -5.05 -6.12
N THR A 227 -0.86 -4.28 -5.03
CA THR A 227 0.14 -3.20 -4.99
C THR A 227 1.56 -3.75 -5.16
N MET A 228 1.90 -4.85 -4.48
CA MET A 228 3.22 -5.48 -4.62
C MET A 228 3.46 -6.03 -6.03
N LYS A 229 2.47 -6.71 -6.63
CA LYS A 229 2.53 -7.14 -8.04
C LYS A 229 2.73 -5.97 -8.99
N PHE A 230 2.09 -4.83 -8.72
CA PHE A 230 2.26 -3.65 -9.55
C PHE A 230 3.67 -3.06 -9.43
N VAL A 231 4.23 -3.01 -8.22
CA VAL A 231 5.62 -2.58 -7.99
C VAL A 231 6.61 -3.49 -8.73
N GLU A 232 6.39 -4.80 -8.70
CA GLU A 232 7.17 -5.77 -9.50
C GLU A 232 7.11 -5.45 -11.00
N ARG A 233 5.91 -5.19 -11.53
CA ARG A 233 5.73 -4.81 -12.95
C ARG A 233 6.44 -3.52 -13.32
N ILE A 234 6.49 -2.52 -12.43
CA ILE A 234 7.28 -1.31 -12.64
C ILE A 234 8.77 -1.66 -12.74
N SER A 235 9.28 -2.50 -11.84
CA SER A 235 10.69 -2.92 -11.87
C SER A 235 11.03 -3.71 -13.14
N SER A 236 10.18 -4.67 -13.51
CA SER A 236 10.32 -5.42 -14.76
C SER A 236 10.28 -4.50 -16.00
N SER A 237 9.42 -3.48 -15.99
CA SER A 237 9.37 -2.48 -17.07
C SER A 237 10.62 -1.61 -17.10
N ALA A 238 11.19 -1.27 -15.95
CA ALA A 238 12.47 -0.57 -15.88
C ALA A 238 13.64 -1.40 -16.42
N GLN A 239 13.66 -2.71 -16.17
CA GLN A 239 14.66 -3.63 -16.72
C GLN A 239 14.56 -3.76 -18.25
N ASN A 240 13.33 -3.84 -18.77
CA ASN A 240 13.10 -4.19 -20.18
C ASN A 240 12.83 -2.99 -21.10
N ASN A 241 12.42 -1.84 -20.55
CA ASN A 241 11.96 -0.69 -21.32
C ASN A 241 12.27 0.66 -20.64
N GLY A 242 13.55 0.93 -20.37
CA GLY A 242 14.03 2.19 -19.78
C GLY A 242 13.48 3.45 -20.49
N PRO A 243 13.63 3.59 -21.83
CA PRO A 243 13.12 4.76 -22.56
C PRO A 243 11.60 4.94 -22.44
N GLY A 244 10.84 3.83 -22.34
CA GLY A 244 9.41 3.89 -22.09
C GLY A 244 9.09 4.40 -20.69
N MET A 245 9.86 3.98 -19.68
CA MET A 245 9.72 4.44 -18.30
C MET A 245 10.10 5.92 -18.12
N GLU A 246 11.10 6.41 -18.84
CA GLU A 246 11.44 7.84 -18.88
C GLU A 246 10.29 8.67 -19.47
N ARG A 247 9.68 8.23 -20.57
CA ARG A 247 8.47 8.86 -21.13
C ARG A 247 7.27 8.76 -20.20
N LEU A 248 7.15 7.69 -19.42
CA LEU A 248 6.12 7.60 -18.39
C LEU A 248 6.36 8.65 -17.29
N ALA A 249 7.59 8.77 -16.80
CA ALA A 249 7.97 9.77 -15.80
C ALA A 249 7.70 11.20 -16.26
N SER A 250 7.86 11.50 -17.55
CA SER A 250 7.56 12.82 -18.12
C SER A 250 6.06 13.18 -18.10
N ARG A 251 5.18 12.18 -17.99
CA ARG A 251 3.71 12.34 -17.94
C ARG A 251 3.13 12.37 -16.53
N LEU A 252 3.94 12.15 -15.50
CA LEU A 252 3.49 12.18 -14.11
C LEU A 252 3.20 13.62 -13.67
N ASP A 253 2.00 14.12 -13.96
CA ASP A 253 1.62 15.52 -13.76
C ASP A 253 1.22 15.87 -12.31
N LYS A 254 1.01 14.86 -11.45
CA LYS A 254 0.68 15.05 -10.02
C LYS A 254 1.81 14.69 -9.06
N VAL A 255 3.04 14.58 -9.58
CA VAL A 255 4.23 14.30 -8.79
C VAL A 255 5.19 15.48 -8.91
N GLN A 256 5.83 15.87 -7.80
CA GLN A 256 6.79 16.98 -7.82
C GLN A 256 7.97 16.68 -8.77
N PRO A 257 8.47 17.67 -9.55
CA PRO A 257 9.52 17.43 -10.55
C PRO A 257 10.76 16.69 -10.03
N PRO A 258 11.34 17.03 -8.86
CA PRO A 258 12.52 16.30 -8.36
C PRO A 258 12.26 14.81 -8.09
N ILE A 259 11.05 14.45 -7.66
CA ILE A 259 10.65 13.06 -7.41
C ILE A 259 10.51 12.31 -8.74
N ARG A 260 9.91 12.94 -9.76
CA ARG A 260 9.80 12.37 -11.11
C ARG A 260 11.16 12.13 -11.75
N ASP A 261 12.06 13.08 -11.62
CA ASP A 261 13.42 12.95 -12.15
C ASP A 261 14.16 11.80 -11.46
N THR A 262 13.96 11.64 -10.16
CA THR A 262 14.53 10.53 -9.38
C THR A 262 13.95 9.19 -9.82
N PHE A 263 12.64 9.11 -10.06
CA PHE A 263 12.01 7.92 -10.63
C PHE A 263 12.60 7.54 -12.00
N SER A 264 12.73 8.51 -12.91
CA SER A 264 13.34 8.31 -14.22
C SER A 264 14.79 7.82 -14.11
N LYS A 265 15.59 8.43 -13.23
CA LYS A 265 16.97 8.01 -12.96
C LYS A 265 17.07 6.57 -12.45
N HIS A 266 16.19 6.15 -11.54
CA HIS A 266 16.14 4.76 -11.09
C HIS A 266 15.84 3.82 -12.25
N ALA A 267 14.82 4.13 -13.06
CA ALA A 267 14.44 3.29 -14.18
C ALA A 267 15.57 3.16 -15.23
N MET A 268 16.19 4.27 -15.62
CA MET A 268 17.29 4.28 -16.60
C MET A 268 18.56 3.60 -16.10
N ARG A 269 18.88 3.73 -14.81
CA ARG A 269 20.00 3.01 -14.20
C ARG A 269 19.79 1.51 -14.27
N ILE A 270 18.61 1.02 -13.90
CA ILE A 270 18.25 -0.41 -13.95
C ILE A 270 18.38 -0.92 -15.39
N TYR A 271 17.80 -0.20 -16.36
CA TYR A 271 17.87 -0.54 -17.78
C TYR A 271 19.31 -0.67 -18.30
N THR A 272 20.18 0.28 -17.95
CA THR A 272 21.57 0.31 -18.44
C THR A 272 22.40 -0.82 -17.83
N THR A 273 22.21 -1.11 -16.54
CA THR A 273 22.85 -2.24 -15.87
C THR A 273 22.46 -3.57 -16.53
N GLN A 274 21.17 -3.77 -16.81
CA GLN A 274 20.67 -5.00 -17.43
C GLN A 274 21.22 -5.20 -18.85
N ARG A 275 21.31 -4.14 -19.66
CA ARG A 275 21.92 -4.26 -20.99
C ARG A 275 23.39 -4.61 -20.93
N THR A 276 24.10 -4.11 -19.92
CA THR A 276 25.53 -4.40 -19.75
C THR A 276 25.77 -5.84 -19.31
N SER A 277 24.89 -6.42 -18.49
CA SER A 277 25.00 -7.84 -18.09
C SER A 277 24.69 -8.80 -19.23
N THR A 278 23.73 -8.47 -20.11
CA THR A 278 23.38 -9.32 -21.27
C THR A 278 24.43 -9.33 -22.38
N LEU A 279 25.33 -8.33 -22.40
CA LEU A 279 26.42 -8.23 -23.39
C LEU A 279 27.72 -8.96 -22.97
N LYS A 280 27.78 -9.49 -21.75
CA LYS A 280 28.90 -10.30 -21.23
C LYS A 280 28.56 -11.78 -21.30
#